data_AF-A0AAX0HI41-F1
#
_entry.id   AF-A0AAX0HI41-F1
#
_cell.length_a   1.000
_cell.length_b   1.000
_cell.length_c   1.000
_cell.angle_alpha   90.00
_cell.angle_beta   90.00
_cell.angle_gamma   90.00
#
_symmetry.space_group_name_H-M   'P 1'
#
loop_
_entity.id
_entity.type
_entity.pdbx_description
1 polymer ?
#
loop_
_entity_poly.entity_id
_entity_poly.type
_entity_poly.pdbx_seq_one_letter_code
_entity_poly.pdbx_strand_id
1 'polypeptide(L)' 'MTKKTTSDAQLKANKAWQEKNKEHANYLKSRSAARSFIKKKATLEDLEELEIAI' A
#
# COMPACT_ATOMS: atom_id res chain seq x y z
N MET A 1 -8.90 -21.06 10.09
CA MET A 1 -8.31 -21.11 8.73
C MET A 1 -9.10 -20.14 7.85
N THR A 2 -8.47 -19.08 7.34
CA THR A 2 -9.16 -18.06 6.53
C THR A 2 -9.41 -18.59 5.11
N LYS A 3 -10.66 -18.51 4.65
CA LYS A 3 -11.07 -18.93 3.31
C LYS A 3 -10.40 -18.01 2.27
N LYS A 4 -9.64 -18.59 1.34
CA LYS A 4 -9.02 -17.85 0.23
C LYS A 4 -10.12 -17.30 -0.67
N THR A 5 -10.27 -15.97 -0.71
CA THR A 5 -11.30 -15.27 -1.50
C THR A 5 -10.87 -15.02 -2.95
N THR A 6 -9.55 -15.02 -3.21
CA THR A 6 -8.98 -14.71 -4.53
C THR A 6 -8.59 -16.00 -5.26
N SER A 7 -9.06 -16.16 -6.49
CA SER A 7 -8.70 -17.28 -7.37
C SER A 7 -7.23 -17.22 -7.80
N ASP A 8 -6.61 -18.37 -8.09
CA ASP A 8 -5.24 -18.44 -8.60
C ASP A 8 -5.05 -17.70 -9.93
N ALA A 9 -6.08 -17.70 -10.78
CA ALA A 9 -6.07 -16.93 -12.03
C ALA A 9 -5.96 -15.42 -11.78
N GLN A 10 -6.67 -14.91 -10.76
CA GLN A 10 -6.62 -13.50 -10.37
C GLN A 10 -5.26 -13.13 -9.76
N LEU A 11 -4.68 -14.03 -8.96
CA LEU A 11 -3.33 -13.83 -8.43
C LEU A 11 -2.27 -13.75 -9.55
N LYS A 12 -2.35 -14.62 -10.55
CA LYS A 12 -1.46 -14.60 -11.71
C LYS A 12 -1.60 -13.31 -12.53
N ALA A 13 -2.83 -12.88 -12.79
CA ALA A 13 -3.10 -11.63 -13.50
C ALA A 13 -2.57 -10.41 -12.74
N ASN A 14 -2.79 -10.36 -11.42
CA ASN A 14 -2.27 -9.30 -10.57
C ASN A 14 -0.74 -9.28 -10.58
N LYS A 15 -0.09 -10.44 -10.50
CA LYS A 15 1.37 -10.54 -10.56
C LYS A 15 1.91 -10.01 -11.89
N ALA A 16 1.33 -10.42 -13.02
CA ALA A 16 1.74 -9.95 -14.34
C ALA A 16 1.56 -8.42 -14.49
N TRP A 17 0.45 -7.87 -13.98
CA TRP A 17 0.25 -6.42 -13.98
C TRP A 17 1.28 -5.69 -13.11
N GLN A 18 1.59 -6.23 -11.92
CA GLN A 18 2.60 -5.66 -11.03
C GLN A 18 4.01 -5.71 -11.63
N GLU A 19 4.36 -6.78 -12.33
CA GLU A 19 5.65 -6.91 -13.02
C GLU A 19 5.77 -5.89 -14.15
N LYS A 20 4.71 -5.69 -14.95
CA LYS A 20 4.67 -4.68 -16.02
C LYS A 20 4.67 -3.24 -15.49
N ASN A 21 4.07 -2.99 -14.32
CA ASN A 21 3.87 -1.66 -13.74
C ASN A 21 4.60 -1.52 -12.40
N LYS A 22 5.84 -2.01 -12.30
CA LYS A 22 6.56 -2.14 -11.04
C LYS A 22 6.64 -0.84 -10.24
N GLU A 23 6.98 0.26 -10.89
CA GLU A 23 7.10 1.58 -10.25
C GLU A 23 5.76 2.08 -9.71
N HIS A 24 4.72 2.02 -10.55
CA HIS A 24 3.38 2.44 -10.13
C HIS A 24 2.81 1.54 -9.03
N ALA A 25 3.03 0.23 -9.12
CA ALA A 25 2.65 -0.71 -8.08
C ALA A 25 3.37 -0.44 -6.75
N ASN A 26 4.66 -0.09 -6.79
CA ASN A 26 5.43 0.32 -5.61
C ASN A 26 4.90 1.63 -5.05
N TYR A 27 4.63 2.63 -5.88
CA TYR A 27 4.00 3.89 -5.45
C TYR A 27 2.66 3.63 -4.74
N LEU A 28 1.79 2.78 -5.29
CA LEU A 28 0.51 2.44 -4.67
C LEU A 28 0.68 1.73 -3.33
N LYS A 29 1.66 0.82 -3.20
CA LYS A 29 1.99 0.14 -1.94
C LYS A 29 2.43 1.15 -0.88
N SER A 30 3.40 2.00 -1.21
CA SER A 30 3.89 3.05 -0.31
C SER A 30 2.77 4.01 0.09
N ARG A 31 1.93 4.44 -0.86
CA ARG A 31 0.79 5.32 -0.62
C ARG A 31 -0.23 4.68 0.33
N SER A 32 -0.56 3.40 0.11
CA SER A 32 -1.53 2.69 0.97
C SER A 32 -0.98 2.53 2.39
N ALA A 33 0.29 2.16 2.52
CA ALA A 33 0.97 2.02 3.80
C ALA A 33 1.01 3.34 4.57
N ALA A 34 1.46 4.43 3.91
CA ALA A 34 1.51 5.76 4.50
C ALA A 34 0.13 6.23 4.97
N ARG A 35 -0.91 6.09 4.14
CA ARG A 35 -2.30 6.43 4.52
C ARG A 35 -2.77 5.65 5.74
N SER A 36 -2.46 4.36 5.82
CA SER A 36 -2.85 3.55 6.98
C SER A 36 -2.08 3.94 8.24
N PHE A 37 -0.81 4.32 8.11
CA PHE A 37 0.00 4.80 9.22
C PHE A 37 -0.58 6.11 9.77
N ILE A 38 -0.71 7.12 8.91
CA ILE A 38 -1.29 8.44 9.24
C ILE A 38 -2.64 8.30 9.94
N LYS A 39 -3.51 7.42 9.44
CA LYS A 39 -4.88 7.29 9.98
C LYS A 39 -5.01 6.50 11.28
N LYS A 40 -4.11 5.57 11.57
CA LYS A 40 -4.32 4.56 12.62
C LYS A 40 -3.19 4.48 13.65
N LYS A 41 -2.02 5.03 13.35
CA LYS A 41 -0.80 4.81 14.12
C LYS A 41 -0.05 6.10 14.43
N ALA A 42 -0.09 7.07 13.52
CA ALA A 42 0.64 8.33 13.68
C ALA A 42 0.23 9.05 14.96
N THR A 43 1.23 9.53 15.68
CA THR A 43 1.10 10.44 16.81
C THR A 43 1.01 11.89 16.31
N LEU A 44 0.74 12.84 17.21
CA LEU A 44 0.71 14.25 16.84
C LEU A 44 2.07 14.73 16.31
N GLU A 45 3.16 14.32 16.96
CA GLU A 45 4.54 14.62 16.56
C GLU A 45 4.83 14.11 15.14
N ASP A 46 4.44 12.87 14.83
CA ASP A 46 4.59 12.31 13.48
C ASP A 46 3.85 13.15 12.43
N LEU A 47 2.67 13.69 12.75
CA LEU A 47 1.88 14.51 11.83
C LEU A 47 2.49 15.90 11.64
N GLU A 48 3.00 16.52 12.71
CA GLU A 48 3.70 17.80 12.66
C GLU A 48 4.99 17.70 11.84
N GLU A 49 5.79 16.64 12.03
CA GLU A 49 6.97 16.38 11.21
C GLU A 49 6.61 16.21 9.73
N LEU A 50 5.52 15.50 9.43
CA LEU A 50 5.04 15.32 8.06
C LEU A 50 4.56 16.63 7.42
N GLU A 51 3.93 17.53 8.19
CA GLU A 51 3.47 18.83 7.70
C GLU A 51 4.64 19.76 7.37
N ILE A 52 5.70 19.76 8.19
CA ILE A 52 6.91 20.55 7.95
C ILE A 52 7.67 20.04 6.70
N ALA A 53 7.59 18.75 6.42
CA ALA A 53 8.32 18.11 5.33
C ALA A 53 7.69 18.29 3.93
N ILE A 54 6.51 18.91 3.81
CA ILE A 54 5.77 19.14 2.54
C ILE A 54 5.87 20.60 2.12
#